data_AF-A0A4Q3J5V4-F1
#
_entry.id   AF-A0A4Q3J5V4-F1
#
_cell.length_a   1.000
_cell.length_b   1.000
_cell.length_c   1.000
_cell.angle_alpha   90.00
_cell.angle_beta   90.00
_cell.angle_gamma   90.00
#
_symmetry.space_group_name_H-M   'P 1'
#
loop_
_entity.id
_entity.type
_entity.pdbx_description
1 polymer ?
#
loop_
_entity_poly.entity_id
_entity_poly.type
_entity_poly.pdbx_seq_one_letter_code
_entity_poly.pdbx_strand_id
1 'polypeptide(L)'
;MENLTSELARRPHPERIAQVLEAGRRAHGGGRAEQRQLAALHQGTTFERWMAVKSCYTSRDGARVLDHVQDRSERVRQAARKLVALACDDAQALAALQLCFATRQHHRLLTSLQRRGRTAPIDAFLDWLREQPGETQFADAVPYGSSAAIARHLDRALERAGFTFWDRLRRRAPDALAGVLDAQLAAATGHPDSRLRWVIDRSLVELAERAPRATLALWSRLRERGVPVPARVESALARRC
;
A
#
# COMPACT_ATOMS: atom_id res chain seq x y z
N MET A 1 5.27 -11.44 -42.92
CA MET A 1 4.44 -11.28 -41.71
C MET A 1 4.67 -9.89 -41.18
N GLU A 2 3.63 -9.07 -41.12
CA GLU A 2 3.72 -7.72 -40.57
C GLU A 2 4.02 -7.80 -39.07
N ASN A 3 4.98 -6.99 -38.59
CA ASN A 3 5.36 -7.01 -37.18
C ASN A 3 4.32 -6.24 -36.35
N LEU A 4 3.93 -6.75 -35.18
CA LEU A 4 2.94 -6.16 -34.27
C LEU A 4 3.22 -4.66 -34.01
N THR A 5 4.49 -4.25 -33.92
CA THR A 5 4.86 -2.83 -33.80
C THR A 5 4.30 -1.96 -34.94
N SER A 6 4.48 -2.39 -36.18
CA SER A 6 4.08 -1.64 -37.37
C SER A 6 2.55 -1.50 -37.46
N GLU A 7 1.83 -2.56 -37.08
CA GLU A 7 0.37 -2.52 -37.00
C GLU A 7 -0.11 -1.54 -35.92
N LEU A 8 0.49 -1.59 -34.72
CA LEU A 8 0.12 -0.69 -33.62
C LEU A 8 0.37 0.77 -33.98
N ALA A 9 1.50 1.09 -34.65
CA ALA A 9 1.85 2.46 -35.00
C ALA A 9 0.81 3.15 -35.91
N ARG A 10 0.08 2.38 -36.73
CA ARG A 10 -0.91 2.89 -37.69
C ARG A 10 -2.32 3.04 -37.10
N ARG A 11 -2.59 2.48 -35.91
CA ARG A 11 -3.93 2.45 -35.32
C ARG A 11 -4.22 3.65 -34.41
N PRO A 12 -5.49 4.06 -34.27
CA PRO A 12 -5.92 4.95 -33.19
C PRO A 12 -5.58 4.40 -31.79
N HIS A 13 -5.48 5.29 -30.79
CA HIS A 13 -5.08 4.88 -29.43
C HIS A 13 -5.99 3.79 -28.81
N PRO A 14 -7.33 3.88 -28.88
CA PRO A 14 -8.20 2.84 -28.30
C PRO A 14 -7.97 1.46 -28.92
N GLU A 15 -7.82 1.40 -30.24
CA GLU A 15 -7.58 0.14 -30.96
C GLU A 15 -6.22 -0.48 -30.64
N ARG A 16 -5.17 0.35 -30.54
CA ARG A 16 -3.85 -0.10 -30.07
C ARG A 16 -3.95 -0.80 -28.73
N ILE A 17 -4.66 -0.18 -27.78
CA ILE A 17 -4.83 -0.76 -26.45
C ILE A 17 -5.64 -2.06 -26.52
N ALA A 18 -6.75 -2.09 -27.25
CA ALA A 18 -7.56 -3.30 -27.40
C ALA A 18 -6.74 -4.47 -27.98
N GLN A 19 -5.96 -4.21 -29.03
CA GLN A 19 -5.13 -5.23 -29.68
C GLN A 19 -4.06 -5.79 -28.73
N VAL A 20 -3.38 -4.93 -27.98
CA VAL A 20 -2.32 -5.34 -27.04
C VAL A 20 -2.90 -6.10 -25.84
N LEU A 21 -4.10 -5.73 -25.37
CA LEU A 21 -4.81 -6.47 -24.34
C LEU A 21 -5.24 -7.85 -24.83
N GLU A 22 -5.67 -7.97 -26.08
CA GLU A 22 -6.03 -9.25 -26.68
C GLU A 22 -4.82 -10.16 -26.88
N ALA A 23 -3.70 -9.61 -27.37
CA ALA A 23 -2.43 -10.34 -27.42
C ALA A 23 -1.99 -10.81 -26.02
N GLY A 24 -2.18 -9.97 -25.00
CA GLY A 24 -1.92 -10.34 -23.60
C GLY A 24 -2.77 -11.51 -23.11
N ARG A 25 -4.09 -11.53 -23.44
CA ARG A 25 -4.98 -12.66 -23.08
C ARG A 25 -4.54 -13.96 -23.75
N ARG A 26 -4.25 -13.91 -25.06
CA ARG A 26 -3.77 -15.09 -25.81
C ARG A 26 -2.43 -15.61 -25.30
N ALA A 27 -1.50 -14.70 -24.96
CA ALA A 27 -0.23 -15.07 -24.34
C ALA A 27 -0.42 -15.76 -22.97
N HIS A 28 -1.37 -15.30 -22.16
CA HIS A 28 -1.74 -15.93 -20.88
C HIS A 28 -2.26 -17.35 -21.09
N GLY A 29 -3.08 -17.56 -22.13
CA GLY A 29 -3.58 -18.88 -22.53
C GLY A 29 -2.55 -19.80 -23.19
N GLY A 30 -1.26 -19.45 -23.19
CA GLY A 30 -0.18 -20.29 -23.74
C GLY A 30 0.19 -20.00 -25.21
N GLY A 31 -0.34 -18.93 -25.82
CA GLY A 31 -0.02 -18.54 -27.19
C GLY A 31 1.46 -18.14 -27.37
N ARG A 32 2.30 -19.07 -27.87
CA ARG A 32 3.74 -18.84 -28.08
C ARG A 32 4.06 -17.74 -29.10
N ALA A 33 3.19 -17.52 -30.08
CA ALA A 33 3.37 -16.46 -31.07
C ALA A 33 3.24 -15.08 -30.41
N GLU A 34 2.17 -14.89 -29.64
CA GLU A 34 1.89 -13.66 -28.90
C GLU A 34 2.93 -13.42 -27.81
N GLN A 35 3.37 -14.46 -27.10
CA GLN A 35 4.47 -14.35 -26.14
C GLN A 35 5.74 -13.79 -26.79
N ARG A 36 6.12 -14.30 -27.97
CA ARG A 36 7.29 -13.79 -28.73
C ARG A 36 7.09 -12.36 -29.22
N GLN A 37 5.91 -12.02 -29.74
CA GLN A 37 5.60 -10.65 -30.18
C GLN A 37 5.68 -9.66 -29.01
N LEU A 38 5.12 -10.00 -27.86
CA LEU A 38 5.18 -9.15 -26.67
C LEU A 38 6.59 -9.05 -26.08
N ALA A 39 7.40 -10.12 -26.18
CA ALA A 39 8.82 -10.09 -25.81
C ALA A 39 9.64 -9.16 -26.71
N ALA A 40 9.33 -9.08 -28.01
CA ALA A 40 9.96 -8.12 -28.90
C ALA A 40 9.61 -6.67 -28.50
N LEU A 41 8.34 -6.38 -28.20
CA LEU A 41 7.92 -5.05 -27.73
C LEU A 41 8.61 -4.63 -26.43
N HIS A 42 8.86 -5.60 -25.53
CA HIS A 42 9.51 -5.37 -24.24
C HIS A 42 10.94 -4.81 -24.36
N GLN A 43 11.66 -5.13 -25.43
CA GLN A 43 13.03 -4.64 -25.67
C GLN A 43 13.09 -3.43 -26.60
N GLY A 44 11.94 -2.97 -27.11
CA GLY A 44 11.88 -1.94 -28.15
C GLY A 44 12.04 -0.50 -27.66
N THR A 45 11.55 0.42 -28.49
CA THR A 45 11.40 1.85 -28.22
C THR A 45 10.50 2.11 -27.00
N THR A 46 10.52 3.35 -26.49
CA THR A 46 9.67 3.72 -25.34
C THR A 46 8.17 3.48 -25.62
N PHE A 47 7.72 3.65 -26.86
CA PHE A 47 6.34 3.35 -27.25
C PHE A 47 6.06 1.85 -27.16
N GLU A 48 6.94 1.01 -27.69
CA GLU A 48 6.80 -0.45 -27.67
C GLU A 48 6.85 -1.01 -26.25
N ARG A 49 7.79 -0.56 -25.42
CA ARG A 49 7.86 -0.96 -24.00
C ARG A 49 6.61 -0.54 -23.23
N TRP A 50 6.08 0.65 -23.53
CA TRP A 50 4.80 1.08 -22.95
C TRP A 50 3.64 0.17 -23.39
N MET A 51 3.58 -0.26 -24.65
CA MET A 51 2.61 -1.27 -25.12
C MET A 51 2.83 -2.62 -24.42
N ALA A 52 4.07 -3.11 -24.31
CA ALA A 52 4.39 -4.34 -23.60
C ALA A 52 3.86 -4.31 -22.15
N VAL A 53 4.06 -3.20 -21.42
CA VAL A 53 3.47 -3.02 -20.09
C VAL A 53 1.94 -3.06 -20.12
N LYS A 54 1.30 -2.45 -21.14
CA LYS A 54 -0.17 -2.49 -21.26
C LYS A 54 -0.70 -3.91 -21.47
N SER A 55 0.02 -4.78 -22.18
CA SER A 55 -0.38 -6.20 -22.32
C SER A 55 -0.48 -6.93 -20.98
N CYS A 56 0.28 -6.49 -19.98
CA CYS A 56 0.36 -7.13 -18.67
C CYS A 56 -0.93 -6.98 -17.83
N TYR A 57 -1.86 -6.11 -18.23
CA TYR A 57 -3.21 -6.09 -17.65
C TYR A 57 -3.94 -7.43 -17.83
N THR A 58 -3.73 -8.09 -18.96
CA THR A 58 -4.39 -9.34 -19.31
C THR A 58 -3.45 -10.54 -19.29
N SER A 59 -2.17 -10.37 -19.62
CA SER A 59 -1.21 -11.48 -19.57
C SER A 59 -0.84 -11.91 -18.15
N ARG A 60 -0.99 -11.00 -17.17
CA ARG A 60 -0.54 -11.17 -15.78
C ARG A 60 0.94 -11.54 -15.67
N ASP A 61 1.75 -11.07 -16.62
CA ASP A 61 3.20 -11.29 -16.62
C ASP A 61 3.87 -10.34 -15.62
N GLY A 62 3.97 -10.81 -14.37
CA GLY A 62 4.56 -10.06 -13.26
C GLY A 62 6.05 -9.79 -13.41
N ALA A 63 6.79 -10.70 -14.05
CA ALA A 63 8.22 -10.53 -14.31
C ALA A 63 8.46 -9.34 -15.24
N ARG A 64 7.72 -9.28 -16.35
CA ARG A 64 7.79 -8.16 -17.28
C ARG A 64 7.39 -6.82 -16.65
N VAL A 65 6.41 -6.84 -15.74
CA VAL A 65 6.03 -5.63 -14.99
C VAL A 65 7.19 -5.18 -14.10
N LEU A 66 7.82 -6.10 -13.38
CA LEU A 66 8.93 -5.81 -12.47
C LEU A 66 10.12 -5.18 -13.22
N ASP A 67 10.50 -5.73 -14.37
CA ASP A 67 11.60 -5.20 -15.21
C ASP A 67 11.39 -3.74 -15.61
N HIS A 68 10.14 -3.29 -15.74
CA HIS A 68 9.80 -1.92 -16.13
C HIS A 68 9.55 -0.97 -14.96
N VAL A 69 9.60 -1.42 -13.70
CA VAL A 69 9.40 -0.55 -12.53
C VAL A 69 10.46 0.57 -12.45
N GLN A 70 11.65 0.31 -12.99
CA GLN A 70 12.78 1.24 -13.08
C GLN A 70 13.13 1.64 -14.52
N ASP A 71 12.24 1.44 -15.49
CA ASP A 71 12.46 1.82 -16.90
C ASP A 71 12.98 3.26 -17.04
N ARG A 72 13.88 3.53 -17.99
CA ARG A 72 14.39 4.90 -18.25
C ARG A 72 13.29 5.93 -18.50
N SER A 73 12.15 5.53 -19.08
CA SER A 73 11.01 6.39 -19.33
C SER A 73 10.05 6.45 -18.15
N GLU A 74 9.80 7.65 -17.61
CA GLU A 74 8.83 7.85 -16.54
C GLU A 74 7.42 7.36 -16.91
N ARG A 75 7.02 7.51 -18.17
CA ARG A 75 5.72 7.02 -18.67
C ARG A 75 5.61 5.50 -18.54
N VAL A 76 6.69 4.78 -18.83
CA VAL A 76 6.74 3.31 -18.72
C VAL A 76 6.75 2.90 -17.24
N ARG A 77 7.59 3.54 -16.40
CA ARG A 77 7.62 3.30 -14.94
C ARG A 77 6.26 3.46 -14.29
N GLN A 78 5.56 4.57 -14.58
CA GLN A 78 4.25 4.83 -14.02
C GLN A 78 3.21 3.79 -14.46
N ALA A 79 3.29 3.31 -15.70
CA ALA A 79 2.43 2.24 -16.18
C ALA A 79 2.71 0.92 -15.46
N ALA A 80 3.98 0.55 -15.29
CA ALA A 80 4.40 -0.67 -14.62
C ALA A 80 3.97 -0.68 -13.14
N ARG A 81 4.22 0.40 -12.41
CA ARG A 81 3.87 0.52 -10.98
C ARG A 81 2.37 0.35 -10.69
N LYS A 82 1.49 0.77 -11.62
CA LYS A 82 0.04 0.55 -11.50
C LYS A 82 -0.35 -0.92 -11.60
N LEU A 83 0.50 -1.73 -12.24
CA LEU A 83 0.27 -3.15 -12.49
C LEU A 83 0.91 -4.07 -11.48
N VAL A 84 1.86 -3.60 -10.66
CA VAL A 84 2.54 -4.43 -9.63
C VAL A 84 1.53 -5.22 -8.81
N ALA A 85 0.56 -4.55 -8.19
CA ALA A 85 -0.42 -5.23 -7.35
C ALA A 85 -1.40 -6.14 -8.12
N LEU A 86 -1.45 -6.05 -9.46
CA LEU A 86 -2.34 -6.84 -10.32
C LEU A 86 -1.65 -8.06 -10.95
N ALA A 87 -0.39 -7.92 -11.37
CA ALA A 87 0.31 -8.90 -12.19
C ALA A 87 1.49 -9.58 -11.49
N CYS A 88 2.14 -8.90 -10.54
CA CYS A 88 3.26 -9.49 -9.80
C CYS A 88 2.76 -10.49 -8.75
N ASP A 89 3.49 -11.58 -8.57
CA ASP A 89 3.38 -12.41 -7.37
C ASP A 89 3.91 -11.67 -6.12
N ASP A 90 3.91 -12.30 -4.95
CA ASP A 90 4.32 -11.64 -3.70
C ASP A 90 5.82 -11.33 -3.66
N ALA A 91 6.67 -12.21 -4.18
CA ALA A 91 8.12 -11.98 -4.23
C ALA A 91 8.47 -10.83 -5.18
N GLN A 92 7.82 -10.79 -6.34
CA GLN A 92 7.96 -9.72 -7.32
C GLN A 92 7.39 -8.38 -6.79
N ALA A 93 6.28 -8.41 -6.05
CA ALA A 93 5.72 -7.21 -5.44
C ALA A 93 6.63 -6.64 -4.34
N LEU A 94 7.26 -7.51 -3.54
CA LEU A 94 8.29 -7.12 -2.56
C LEU A 94 9.49 -6.47 -3.26
N ALA A 95 10.02 -7.10 -4.31
CA ALA A 95 11.12 -6.53 -5.10
C ALA A 95 10.74 -5.16 -5.67
N ALA A 96 9.53 -5.01 -6.23
CA ALA A 96 9.05 -3.73 -6.73
C ALA A 96 8.94 -2.66 -5.64
N LEU A 97 8.54 -3.02 -4.41
CA LEU A 97 8.51 -2.12 -3.27
C LEU A 97 9.91 -1.64 -2.90
N GLN A 98 10.88 -2.55 -2.80
CA GLN A 98 12.29 -2.23 -2.51
C GLN A 98 12.90 -1.31 -3.58
N LEU A 99 12.66 -1.59 -4.86
CA LEU A 99 13.13 -0.74 -5.97
C LEU A 99 12.49 0.65 -5.96
N CYS A 100 11.18 0.75 -5.67
CA CYS A 100 10.48 2.04 -5.56
C CYS A 100 10.79 2.80 -4.27
N PHE A 101 11.29 2.11 -3.26
CA PHE A 101 11.66 2.73 -1.99
C PHE A 101 12.90 3.63 -2.15
N ALA A 102 13.91 3.16 -2.89
CA ALA A 102 15.10 3.95 -3.22
C ALA A 102 14.77 5.31 -3.86
N THR A 103 13.65 5.41 -4.58
CA THR A 103 13.17 6.65 -5.22
C THR A 103 12.02 7.33 -4.48
N ARG A 104 11.68 6.92 -3.26
CA ARG A 104 10.58 7.43 -2.43
C ARG A 104 9.19 7.37 -3.09
N GLN A 105 8.99 6.39 -3.99
CA GLN A 105 7.74 6.22 -4.76
C GLN A 105 6.90 5.00 -4.30
N HIS A 106 7.33 4.33 -3.22
CA HIS A 106 6.72 3.10 -2.72
C HIS A 106 5.31 3.27 -2.13
N HIS A 107 4.93 4.44 -1.57
CA HIS A 107 3.61 4.63 -0.95
C HIS A 107 2.42 4.38 -1.88
N ARG A 108 2.57 4.65 -3.18
CA ARG A 108 1.53 4.34 -4.18
C ARG A 108 1.34 2.84 -4.36
N LEU A 109 2.44 2.08 -4.32
CA LEU A 109 2.42 0.61 -4.39
C LEU A 109 1.79 0.04 -3.11
N LEU A 110 2.22 0.50 -1.93
CA LEU A 110 1.61 0.11 -0.64
C LEU A 110 0.09 0.30 -0.65
N THR A 111 -0.36 1.48 -1.12
CA THR A 111 -1.80 1.77 -1.22
C THR A 111 -2.50 0.82 -2.20
N SER A 112 -1.88 0.53 -3.35
CA SER A 112 -2.47 -0.37 -4.35
C SER A 112 -2.50 -1.83 -3.91
N LEU A 113 -1.49 -2.29 -3.17
CA LEU A 113 -1.42 -3.65 -2.63
C LEU A 113 -2.46 -3.83 -1.53
N GLN A 114 -2.53 -2.89 -0.58
CA GLN A 114 -3.50 -2.95 0.51
C GLN A 114 -4.95 -2.90 0.00
N ARG A 115 -5.27 -2.04 -0.98
CA ARG A 115 -6.60 -2.00 -1.62
C ARG A 115 -7.00 -3.31 -2.28
N ARG A 116 -6.03 -4.16 -2.64
CA ARG A 116 -6.26 -5.50 -3.20
C ARG A 116 -6.16 -6.61 -2.15
N GLY A 117 -6.06 -6.27 -0.87
CA GLY A 117 -5.93 -7.25 0.23
C GLY A 117 -4.59 -7.99 0.25
N ARG A 118 -3.58 -7.51 -0.49
CA ARG A 118 -2.26 -8.17 -0.55
C ARG A 118 -1.35 -7.65 0.55
N THR A 119 -1.50 -8.20 1.75
CA THR A 119 -0.71 -7.80 2.93
C THR A 119 0.63 -8.52 3.03
N ALA A 120 0.74 -9.77 2.58
CA ALA A 120 1.99 -10.54 2.64
C ALA A 120 3.23 -9.81 2.07
N PRO A 121 3.19 -9.23 0.85
CA PRO A 121 4.34 -8.47 0.33
C PRO A 121 4.59 -7.16 1.07
N ILE A 122 3.57 -6.58 1.71
CA ILE A 122 3.72 -5.38 2.54
C ILE A 122 4.42 -5.75 3.85
N ASP A 123 3.98 -6.83 4.50
CA ASP A 123 4.54 -7.29 5.77
C ASP A 123 6.02 -7.65 5.62
N ALA A 124 6.37 -8.39 4.56
CA ALA A 124 7.76 -8.70 4.22
C ALA A 124 8.58 -7.44 3.90
N PHE A 125 7.97 -6.42 3.29
CA PHE A 125 8.61 -5.14 3.05
C PHE A 125 8.86 -4.36 4.35
N LEU A 126 7.95 -4.43 5.32
CA LEU A 126 8.15 -3.84 6.65
C LEU A 126 9.26 -4.56 7.42
N ASP A 127 9.33 -5.89 7.33
CA ASP A 127 10.42 -6.68 7.90
C ASP A 127 11.77 -6.25 7.30
N TRP A 128 11.86 -6.15 5.97
CA TRP A 128 13.05 -5.65 5.28
C TRP A 128 13.40 -4.20 5.63
N LEU A 129 12.41 -3.30 5.73
CA LEU A 129 12.63 -1.90 6.09
C LEU A 129 13.16 -1.73 7.52
N ARG A 130 12.78 -2.63 8.44
CA ARG A 130 13.32 -2.65 9.79
C ARG A 130 14.83 -2.88 9.78
N GLU A 131 15.36 -3.62 8.82
CA GLU A 131 16.80 -3.87 8.74
C GLU A 131 17.57 -2.68 8.17
N GLN A 132 16.88 -1.69 7.58
CA GLN A 132 17.52 -0.51 6.99
C GLN A 132 17.88 0.54 8.07
N PRO A 133 19.15 0.94 8.20
CA PRO A 133 19.58 1.91 9.20
C PRO A 133 19.18 3.33 8.81
N GLY A 134 18.78 4.14 9.80
CA GLY A 134 18.52 5.58 9.63
C GLY A 134 17.26 5.93 8.83
N GLU A 135 16.44 4.95 8.46
CA GLU A 135 15.27 5.21 7.62
C GLU A 135 14.17 5.99 8.36
N THR A 136 13.79 7.14 7.80
CA THR A 136 12.81 8.04 8.41
C THR A 136 11.36 7.76 8.00
N GLN A 137 11.14 7.09 6.87
CA GLN A 137 9.81 6.76 6.34
C GLN A 137 9.28 5.42 6.85
N PHE A 138 10.05 4.71 7.69
CA PHE A 138 9.64 3.44 8.30
C PHE A 138 8.29 3.57 9.01
N ALA A 139 8.16 4.54 9.92
CA ALA A 139 6.94 4.74 10.69
C ALA A 139 5.72 4.93 9.77
N ASP A 140 5.87 5.74 8.73
CA ASP A 140 4.80 6.04 7.78
C ASP A 140 4.36 4.83 6.91
N ALA A 141 5.21 3.80 6.78
CA ALA A 141 4.89 2.57 6.07
C ALA A 141 4.14 1.55 6.95
N VAL A 142 4.39 1.52 8.26
CA VAL A 142 3.81 0.51 9.18
C VAL A 142 2.28 0.39 9.09
N PRO A 143 1.49 1.48 9.03
CA PRO A 143 0.02 1.39 8.94
C PRO A 143 -0.54 0.68 7.70
N TYR A 144 0.31 0.30 6.73
CA TYR A 144 -0.10 -0.46 5.56
C TYR A 144 -0.08 -1.98 5.77
N GLY A 145 0.66 -2.46 6.78
CA GLY A 145 0.79 -3.87 7.07
C GLY A 145 -0.49 -4.52 7.58
N SER A 146 -0.45 -5.84 7.70
CA SER A 146 -1.45 -6.60 8.47
C SER A 146 -1.42 -6.21 9.94
N SER A 147 -2.47 -6.57 10.69
CA SER A 147 -2.49 -6.37 12.15
C SER A 147 -1.29 -6.99 12.85
N ALA A 148 -0.83 -8.15 12.39
CA ALA A 148 0.35 -8.84 12.94
C ALA A 148 1.65 -8.07 12.64
N ALA A 149 1.82 -7.58 11.41
CA ALA A 149 3.00 -6.80 11.06
C ALA A 149 3.02 -5.43 11.75
N ILE A 150 1.85 -4.78 11.88
CA ILE A 150 1.73 -3.54 12.66
C ILE A 150 2.19 -3.79 14.09
N ALA A 151 1.64 -4.81 14.77
CA ALA A 151 2.03 -5.13 16.15
C ALA A 151 3.54 -5.40 16.29
N ARG A 152 4.13 -6.16 15.36
CA ARG A 152 5.57 -6.49 15.36
C ARG A 152 6.49 -5.27 15.20
N HIS A 153 6.04 -4.25 14.48
CA HIS A 153 6.85 -3.08 14.08
C HIS A 153 6.49 -1.78 14.80
N LEU A 154 5.47 -1.83 15.64
CA LEU A 154 4.87 -0.66 16.26
C LEU A 154 5.86 0.11 17.16
N ASP A 155 6.61 -0.59 18.01
CA ASP A 155 7.53 0.05 18.96
C ASP A 155 8.55 0.95 18.25
N ARG A 156 9.20 0.42 17.21
CA ARG A 156 10.14 1.19 16.38
C ARG A 156 9.45 2.32 15.62
N ALA A 157 8.22 2.13 15.15
CA ALA A 157 7.49 3.19 14.47
C ALA A 157 7.17 4.36 15.42
N LEU A 158 6.88 4.06 16.69
CA LEU A 158 6.55 5.06 17.71
C LEU A 158 7.73 5.97 18.07
N GLU A 159 8.97 5.49 17.98
CA GLU A 159 10.19 6.29 18.17
C GLU A 159 10.24 7.52 17.25
N ARG A 160 9.64 7.43 16.05
CA ARG A 160 9.60 8.52 15.05
C ARG A 160 8.17 8.84 14.59
N ALA A 161 7.18 8.61 15.44
CA ALA A 161 5.78 8.84 15.11
C ALA A 161 5.47 10.33 14.83
N GLY A 162 5.29 10.65 13.55
CA GLY A 162 4.83 11.95 13.07
C GLY A 162 3.33 12.01 12.80
N PHE A 163 2.87 13.17 12.29
CA PHE A 163 1.47 13.38 11.91
C PHE A 163 0.97 12.33 10.90
N THR A 164 1.77 12.03 9.88
CA THR A 164 1.42 11.09 8.81
C THR A 164 1.22 9.67 9.31
N PHE A 165 2.07 9.21 10.23
CA PHE A 165 1.91 7.95 10.94
C PHE A 165 0.54 7.87 11.64
N TRP A 166 0.22 8.86 12.49
CA TRP A 166 -1.04 8.87 13.25
C TRP A 166 -2.28 8.91 12.35
N ASP A 167 -2.30 9.78 11.32
CA ASP A 167 -3.43 9.86 10.40
C ASP A 167 -3.61 8.56 9.60
N ARG A 168 -2.52 7.91 9.19
CA ARG A 168 -2.57 6.61 8.49
C ARG A 168 -3.02 5.49 9.41
N LEU A 169 -2.52 5.41 10.63
CA LEU A 169 -2.90 4.38 11.60
C LEU A 169 -4.39 4.51 11.93
N ARG A 170 -4.89 5.73 12.19
CA ARG A 170 -6.32 6.00 12.38
C ARG A 170 -7.17 5.49 11.22
N ARG A 171 -6.77 5.80 9.97
CA ARG A 171 -7.57 5.45 8.79
C ARG A 171 -7.52 3.96 8.46
N ARG A 172 -6.37 3.31 8.64
CA ARG A 172 -6.09 1.96 8.13
C ARG A 172 -6.19 0.86 9.18
N ALA A 173 -5.84 1.15 10.43
CA ALA A 173 -5.82 0.18 11.52
C ALA A 173 -6.35 0.81 12.82
N PRO A 174 -7.66 1.14 12.88
CA PRO A 174 -8.26 1.80 14.03
C PRO A 174 -8.11 0.98 15.32
N ASP A 175 -8.19 -0.36 15.25
CA ASP A 175 -7.97 -1.22 16.43
C ASP A 175 -6.54 -1.08 16.98
N ALA A 176 -5.54 -1.05 16.10
CA ALA A 176 -4.15 -0.86 16.49
C ALA A 176 -3.91 0.53 17.10
N LEU A 177 -4.53 1.59 16.53
CA LEU A 177 -4.47 2.93 17.12
C LEU A 177 -5.09 2.96 18.52
N ALA A 178 -6.28 2.38 18.70
CA ALA A 178 -6.93 2.35 20.01
C ALA A 178 -6.05 1.63 21.06
N GLY A 179 -5.46 0.48 20.70
CA GLY A 179 -4.54 -0.24 21.56
C GLY A 179 -3.27 0.56 21.92
N VAL A 180 -2.68 1.28 20.95
CA VAL A 180 -1.53 2.16 21.20
C VAL A 180 -1.88 3.27 22.20
N LEU A 181 -3.02 3.93 22.00
CA LEU A 181 -3.46 5.02 22.86
C LEU A 181 -3.74 4.53 24.28
N ASP A 182 -4.39 3.36 24.42
CA ASP A 182 -4.64 2.74 25.71
C ASP A 182 -3.32 2.38 26.42
N ALA A 183 -2.38 1.75 25.71
CA ALA A 183 -1.07 1.38 26.27
C ALA A 183 -0.24 2.60 26.69
N GLN A 184 -0.20 3.67 25.88
CA GLN A 184 0.52 4.89 26.23
C GLN A 184 -0.10 5.61 27.43
N LEU A 185 -1.43 5.64 27.53
CA LEU A 185 -2.07 6.12 28.73
C LEU A 185 -1.70 5.24 29.90
N ALA A 186 -1.85 3.91 29.82
CA ALA A 186 -1.53 2.99 30.90
C ALA A 186 -0.11 3.18 31.47
N ALA A 187 0.88 3.41 30.61
CA ALA A 187 2.28 3.59 31.00
C ALA A 187 2.60 4.96 31.61
N ALA A 188 1.86 6.02 31.24
CA ALA A 188 2.13 7.38 31.73
C ALA A 188 1.33 7.71 32.99
N THR A 189 1.95 8.34 33.98
CA THR A 189 1.25 8.91 35.16
C THR A 189 0.77 10.32 34.86
N GLY A 190 -0.51 10.61 35.12
CA GLY A 190 -1.09 11.95 34.96
C GLY A 190 -1.77 12.20 33.61
N HIS A 191 -1.90 13.48 33.25
CA HIS A 191 -2.57 13.92 32.03
C HIS A 191 -1.75 13.56 30.79
N PRO A 192 -2.42 13.20 29.67
CA PRO A 192 -1.72 12.96 28.41
C PRO A 192 -0.98 14.21 27.96
N ASP A 193 0.23 14.03 27.40
CA ASP A 193 0.96 15.13 26.78
C ASP A 193 0.17 15.74 25.60
N SER A 194 0.58 16.93 25.15
CA SER A 194 -0.13 17.65 24.09
C SER A 194 -0.23 16.86 22.78
N ARG A 195 0.76 16.02 22.45
CA ARG A 195 0.77 15.21 21.23
C ARG A 195 -0.28 14.11 21.34
N LEU A 196 -0.26 13.37 22.43
CA LEU A 196 -1.18 12.27 22.71
C LEU A 196 -2.62 12.79 22.82
N ARG A 197 -2.82 13.93 23.49
CA ARG A 197 -4.12 14.61 23.58
C ARG A 197 -4.66 14.95 22.19
N TRP A 198 -3.82 15.53 21.33
CA TRP A 198 -4.21 15.86 19.96
C TRP A 198 -4.64 14.62 19.15
N VAL A 199 -3.92 13.51 19.28
CA VAL A 199 -4.27 12.25 18.58
C VAL A 199 -5.60 11.70 19.10
N ILE A 200 -5.80 11.69 20.43
CA ILE A 200 -7.04 11.24 21.07
C ILE A 200 -8.22 12.07 20.57
N ASP A 201 -8.16 13.39 20.72
CA ASP A 201 -9.27 14.30 20.39
C ASP A 201 -9.69 14.17 18.91
N ARG A 202 -8.72 13.95 18.01
CA ARG A 202 -8.97 13.78 16.57
C ARG A 202 -9.52 12.41 16.18
N SER A 203 -9.27 11.38 17.00
CA SER A 203 -9.52 9.98 16.61
C SER A 203 -10.69 9.34 17.34
N LEU A 204 -11.02 9.80 18.55
CA LEU A 204 -11.86 9.05 19.50
C LEU A 204 -13.26 8.73 18.97
N VAL A 205 -13.91 9.67 18.27
CA VAL A 205 -15.24 9.44 17.67
C VAL A 205 -15.17 8.36 16.58
N GLU A 206 -14.18 8.44 15.70
CA GLU A 206 -14.03 7.47 14.62
C GLU A 206 -13.61 6.09 15.14
N LEU A 207 -12.78 6.05 16.19
CA LEU A 207 -12.42 4.81 16.88
C LEU A 207 -13.64 4.15 17.50
N ALA A 208 -14.52 4.91 18.17
CA ALA A 208 -15.75 4.37 18.74
C ALA A 208 -16.69 3.77 17.68
N GLU A 209 -16.69 4.31 16.46
CA GLU A 209 -17.48 3.76 15.36
C GLU A 209 -16.81 2.54 14.72
N ARG A 210 -15.51 2.59 14.45
CA ARG A 210 -14.81 1.59 13.61
C ARG A 210 -14.14 0.47 14.39
N ALA A 211 -13.80 0.72 15.64
CA ALA A 211 -13.11 -0.18 16.55
C ALA A 211 -13.74 -0.11 17.97
N PRO A 212 -15.07 -0.32 18.11
CA PRO A 212 -15.79 -0.04 19.36
C PRO A 212 -15.23 -0.82 20.56
N ARG A 213 -14.91 -2.11 20.37
CA ARG A 213 -14.36 -2.97 21.43
C ARG A 213 -13.00 -2.48 21.92
N ALA A 214 -12.08 -2.18 21.01
CA ALA A 214 -10.76 -1.65 21.38
C ALA A 214 -10.86 -0.25 22.00
N THR A 215 -11.85 0.54 21.56
CA THR A 215 -12.10 1.90 22.08
C THR A 215 -12.69 1.89 23.48
N LEU A 216 -13.42 0.85 23.88
CA LEU A 216 -14.01 0.77 25.22
C LEU A 216 -12.96 0.82 26.33
N ALA A 217 -11.84 0.09 26.17
CA ALA A 217 -10.73 0.12 27.12
C ALA A 217 -10.11 1.54 27.22
N LEU A 218 -9.84 2.16 26.08
CA LEU A 218 -9.35 3.54 26.00
C LEU A 218 -10.32 4.53 26.66
N TRP A 219 -11.62 4.39 26.40
CA TRP A 219 -12.66 5.23 26.97
C TRP A 219 -12.69 5.13 28.50
N SER A 220 -12.69 3.91 29.05
CA SER A 220 -12.69 3.70 30.50
C SER A 220 -11.48 4.36 31.16
N ARG A 221 -10.29 4.22 30.55
CA ARG A 221 -9.06 4.83 31.09
C ARG A 221 -9.06 6.36 31.02
N LEU A 222 -9.63 6.95 29.96
CA LEU A 222 -9.79 8.40 29.86
C LEU A 222 -10.71 8.94 30.96
N ARG A 223 -11.81 8.22 31.25
CA ARG A 223 -12.75 8.54 32.33
C ARG A 223 -12.09 8.47 33.71
N GLU A 224 -11.33 7.42 33.98
CA GLU A 224 -10.57 7.27 35.24
C GLU A 224 -9.58 8.42 35.48
N ARG A 225 -9.06 9.02 34.39
CA ARG A 225 -8.14 10.16 34.45
C ARG A 225 -8.82 11.52 34.45
N GLY A 226 -10.15 11.57 34.46
CA GLY A 226 -10.90 12.82 34.37
C GLY A 226 -10.71 13.56 33.03
N VAL A 227 -10.25 12.88 31.98
CA VAL A 227 -10.11 13.48 30.65
C VAL A 227 -11.51 13.58 30.04
N PRO A 228 -11.96 14.78 29.61
CA PRO A 228 -13.29 14.95 29.05
C PRO A 228 -13.42 14.17 27.74
N VAL A 229 -14.52 13.42 27.63
CA VAL A 229 -14.85 12.63 26.44
C VAL A 229 -16.11 13.21 25.79
N PRO A 230 -16.16 13.37 24.46
CA PRO A 230 -17.37 13.83 23.78
C PRO A 230 -18.54 12.85 23.95
N ALA A 231 -19.75 13.34 24.24
CA ALA A 231 -20.95 12.50 24.44
C ALA A 231 -21.26 11.58 23.24
N ARG A 232 -20.89 11.98 22.02
CA ARG A 232 -21.04 11.16 20.80
C ARG A 232 -20.26 9.84 20.86
N VAL A 233 -19.14 9.80 21.59
CA VAL A 233 -18.34 8.59 21.80
C VAL A 233 -19.14 7.59 22.64
N GLU A 234 -19.74 8.04 23.75
CA GLU A 234 -20.56 7.20 24.62
C GLU A 234 -21.76 6.62 23.85
N SER A 235 -22.45 7.47 23.08
CA SER A 235 -23.57 7.01 22.23
C SER A 235 -23.14 6.04 21.11
N ALA A 236 -21.91 6.16 20.60
CA ALA A 236 -21.39 5.24 19.60
C ALA A 236 -21.02 3.87 20.21
N LEU A 237 -20.38 3.87 21.39
CA LEU A 237 -20.01 2.66 22.12
C LEU A 237 -21.24 1.89 22.61
N ALA A 238 -22.21 2.56 23.23
CA ALA A 238 -23.42 1.94 23.78
C ALA A 238 -24.30 1.25 22.70
N ARG A 239 -24.16 1.64 21.43
CA ARG A 239 -24.88 1.00 20.30
C ARG A 239 -24.16 -0.22 19.73
N ARG A 240 -22.87 -0.42 20.04
CA ARG A 240 -21.97 -1.35 19.33
C ARG A 240 -21.25 -2.35 20.24
N CYS A 241 -21.26 -2.13 21.55
CA CYS A 241 -20.74 -3.05 22.57
C CYS A 241 -21.91 -3.51 23.44
#